data_AF-A0A653DJ78-F1
#
_entry.id   AF-A0A653DJ78-F1
#
_cell.length_a   1.000
_cell.length_b   1.000
_cell.length_c   1.000
_cell.angle_alpha   90.00
_cell.angle_beta   90.00
_cell.angle_gamma   90.00
#
_symmetry.space_group_name_H-M   'P 1'
#
loop_
_entity.id
_entity.type
_entity.pdbx_description
1 polymer ?
#
loop_
_entity_poly.entity_id
_entity_poly.type
_entity_poly.pdbx_seq_one_letter_code
_entity_poly.pdbx_strand_id
1 'polypeptide(L)'
;MEKFLMIKDTTKKVHRFGVQGRTLEFKIKPVPNNVDPVSWVKNAISQIVLKGTEDLRPTDQVGFTFCSKDFSRGQGWVRFRPVSEVTVNDIWELISSVYQSNSTGLNTESFCLGITSVSLQWAEDHLEEL
;
A
#
# COMPACT_ATOMS: atom_id res chain seq x y z
N MET A 1 -1.80 -15.09 12.52
CA MET A 1 -0.98 -14.00 13.09
C MET A 1 -0.71 -12.97 12.00
N GLU A 2 -0.95 -11.69 12.30
CA GLU A 2 -0.66 -10.58 11.39
C GLU A 2 0.86 -10.34 11.31
N LYS A 3 1.38 -10.22 10.08
CA LYS A 3 2.80 -10.01 9.81
C LYS A 3 3.17 -8.53 9.67
N PHE A 4 2.25 -7.63 10.01
CA PHE A 4 2.41 -6.19 9.87
C PHE A 4 1.91 -5.46 11.13
N LEU A 5 2.19 -4.17 11.19
CA LEU A 5 1.71 -3.21 12.18
C LEU A 5 1.21 -1.98 11.44
N MET A 6 0.00 -1.52 11.75
CA MET A 6 -0.47 -0.20 11.30
C MET A 6 0.19 0.86 12.16
N ILE A 7 0.94 1.77 11.54
CA ILE A 7 1.67 2.82 12.24
C ILE A 7 0.97 4.18 12.15
N LYS A 8 0.11 4.35 11.14
CA LYS A 8 -0.59 5.61 10.92
C LYS A 8 -1.89 5.40 10.17
N ASP A 9 -2.87 6.21 10.53
CA ASP A 9 -4.15 6.34 9.85
C ASP A 9 -4.47 7.82 9.77
N THR A 10 -4.55 8.37 8.56
CA THR A 10 -4.75 9.80 8.35
C THR A 10 -5.67 10.07 7.18
N THR A 11 -6.52 11.08 7.33
CA THR A 11 -7.37 11.55 6.24
C THR A 11 -6.83 12.88 5.71
N LYS A 12 -6.69 13.00 4.40
CA LYS A 12 -6.25 14.24 3.74
C LYS A 12 -6.95 14.43 2.41
N LYS A 13 -7.08 15.68 1.98
CA LYS A 13 -7.59 15.98 0.64
C LYS A 13 -6.62 15.44 -0.42
N VAL A 14 -7.12 14.61 -1.33
CA VAL A 14 -6.34 14.10 -2.46
C VAL A 14 -6.64 15.00 -3.65
N HIS A 15 -5.78 15.99 -3.88
CA HIS A 15 -5.99 17.05 -4.88
C HIS A 15 -6.34 16.52 -6.27
N ARG A 16 -5.77 15.37 -6.68
CA ARG A 16 -6.06 14.74 -7.98
C ARG A 16 -7.54 14.45 -8.19
N PHE A 17 -8.28 14.14 -7.13
CA PHE A 17 -9.70 13.77 -7.19
C PHE A 17 -10.61 14.83 -6.55
N GLY A 18 -10.06 15.88 -5.95
CA GLY A 18 -10.84 16.91 -5.27
C GLY A 18 -11.53 16.48 -3.97
N VAL A 19 -11.44 15.21 -3.57
CA VAL A 19 -12.14 14.61 -2.41
C VAL A 19 -11.19 14.26 -1.26
N GLN A 20 -11.75 13.90 -0.11
CA GLN A 20 -10.99 13.33 1.00
C GLN A 20 -10.55 11.89 0.68
N GLY A 21 -9.29 11.58 0.97
CA GLY A 21 -8.75 10.22 0.92
C GLY A 21 -8.19 9.82 2.27
N ARG A 22 -8.27 8.53 2.59
CA ARG A 22 -7.69 7.93 3.79
C ARG A 22 -6.36 7.29 3.42
N THR A 23 -5.33 7.57 4.19
CA THR A 23 -3.98 7.00 4.05
C THR A 23 -3.66 6.16 5.28
N LEU A 24 -3.50 4.86 5.06
CA LEU A 24 -3.02 3.91 6.05
C LEU A 24 -1.56 3.61 5.80
N GLU A 25 -0.70 3.77 6.81
CA GLU A 25 0.72 3.40 6.71
C GLU A 25 0.99 2.18 7.59
N PHE A 26 1.73 1.23 7.03
CA PHE A 26 2.04 -0.05 7.64
C PHE A 26 3.54 -0.30 7.66
N LYS A 27 4.00 -1.03 8.69
CA LYS A 27 5.32 -1.64 8.78
C LYS A 27 5.20 -3.15 8.78
N ILE A 28 6.14 -3.83 8.13
CA ILE A 28 6.25 -5.29 8.18
C ILE A 28 6.99 -5.67 9.47
N LYS A 29 6.49 -6.67 10.20
CA LYS A 29 7.17 -7.18 11.39
C LYS A 29 8.49 -7.85 11.00
N PRO A 30 9.51 -7.83 11.87
CA PRO A 30 10.78 -8.52 11.62
C PRO A 30 10.57 -9.98 11.21
N VAL A 31 11.38 -10.45 10.28
CA VAL A 31 11.37 -11.84 9.82
C VAL A 31 11.89 -12.75 10.95
N PRO A 32 11.15 -13.79 11.37
CA PRO A 32 11.67 -14.77 12.33
C PRO A 32 12.83 -15.59 11.76
N ASN A 33 13.78 -16.01 12.61
CA ASN A 33 15.03 -16.70 12.22
C ASN A 33 14.85 -18.02 11.44
N ASN A 34 13.66 -18.61 11.42
CA ASN A 34 13.35 -19.91 10.81
C ASN A 34 12.34 -19.81 9.65
N VAL A 35 12.09 -18.61 9.13
CA VAL A 35 11.12 -18.39 8.06
C VAL A 35 11.83 -17.79 6.84
N ASP A 36 11.46 -18.26 5.65
CA ASP A 36 11.91 -17.67 4.40
C ASP A 36 11.51 -16.17 4.33
N PRO A 37 12.48 -15.24 4.23
CA PRO A 37 12.21 -13.80 4.23
C PRO A 37 11.30 -13.36 3.10
N VAL A 38 11.46 -13.93 1.91
CA VAL A 38 10.67 -13.56 0.73
C VAL A 38 9.20 -13.92 0.94
N SER A 39 8.94 -15.15 1.37
CA SER A 39 7.60 -15.63 1.70
C SER A 39 6.99 -14.85 2.86
N TRP A 40 7.77 -14.49 3.88
CA TRP A 40 7.29 -13.66 4.99
C TRP A 40 6.80 -12.29 4.51
N VAL A 41 7.63 -11.58 3.75
CA VAL A 41 7.31 -10.25 3.21
C VAL A 41 6.16 -10.31 2.23
N LYS A 42 6.13 -11.29 1.31
CA LYS A 42 5.01 -11.49 0.38
C LYS A 42 3.70 -11.67 1.13
N ASN A 43 3.68 -12.53 2.14
CA ASN A 43 2.49 -12.73 2.96
C ASN A 43 2.08 -11.47 3.73
N ALA A 44 3.04 -10.69 4.23
CA ALA A 44 2.75 -9.43 4.92
C ALA A 44 2.10 -8.43 3.96
N ILE A 45 2.62 -8.28 2.74
CA ILE A 45 2.05 -7.41 1.70
C ILE A 45 0.64 -7.87 1.34
N SER A 46 0.41 -9.17 1.15
CA SER A 46 -0.93 -9.71 0.89
C SER A 46 -1.92 -9.30 1.98
N GLN A 47 -1.53 -9.45 3.25
CA GLN A 47 -2.37 -9.07 4.37
C GLN A 47 -2.62 -7.56 4.44
N ILE A 48 -1.60 -6.74 4.18
CA ILE A 48 -1.72 -5.28 4.17
C ILE A 48 -2.65 -4.81 3.05
N VAL A 49 -2.50 -5.36 1.83
CA VAL A 49 -3.36 -5.01 0.69
C VAL A 49 -4.81 -5.36 1.01
N LEU A 50 -5.08 -6.59 1.46
CA LEU A 50 -6.42 -7.02 1.86
C LEU A 50 -7.00 -6.10 2.94
N LYS A 51 -6.21 -5.74 3.95
CA LYS A 51 -6.65 -4.85 5.04
C LYS A 51 -6.93 -3.43 4.54
N GLY A 52 -6.07 -2.90 3.68
CA GLY A 52 -6.20 -1.54 3.15
C GLY A 52 -7.35 -1.38 2.15
N THR A 53 -7.87 -2.48 1.62
CA THR A 53 -8.98 -2.48 0.66
C THR A 53 -10.27 -3.12 1.18
N GLU A 54 -10.34 -3.53 2.45
CA GLU A 54 -11.44 -4.37 2.98
C GLU A 54 -12.83 -3.70 2.89
N ASP A 55 -12.89 -2.38 3.10
CA ASP A 55 -14.13 -1.59 3.11
C ASP A 55 -14.31 -0.74 1.85
N LEU A 56 -13.54 -1.01 0.79
CA LEU A 56 -13.58 -0.23 -0.44
C LEU A 56 -14.46 -0.87 -1.49
N ARG A 57 -15.18 -0.05 -2.26
CA ARG A 57 -15.94 -0.51 -3.42
C ARG A 57 -14.98 -0.82 -4.57
N PRO A 58 -15.33 -1.73 -5.48
CA PRO A 58 -14.50 -2.04 -6.66
C PRO A 58 -14.14 -0.82 -7.52
N THR A 59 -14.98 0.22 -7.54
CA THR A 59 -14.78 1.46 -8.30
C THR A 59 -13.95 2.51 -7.56
N ASP A 60 -13.79 2.39 -6.23
CA ASP A 60 -13.00 3.32 -5.44
C ASP A 60 -11.54 3.29 -5.89
N GLN A 61 -10.85 4.42 -5.72
CA GLN A 61 -9.49 4.57 -6.21
C GLN A 61 -8.50 4.29 -5.09
N VAL A 62 -7.53 3.42 -5.35
CA VAL A 62 -6.45 3.12 -4.39
C VAL A 62 -5.08 3.33 -5.04
N GLY A 63 -4.22 4.05 -4.34
CA GLY A 63 -2.82 4.25 -4.68
C GLY A 63 -1.93 3.68 -3.59
N PHE A 64 -0.73 3.24 -3.98
CA PHE A 64 0.24 2.67 -3.04
C PHE A 64 1.49 3.54 -3.03
N THR A 65 2.09 3.68 -1.87
CA THR A 65 3.39 4.32 -1.70
C THR A 65 4.24 3.39 -0.87
N PHE A 66 5.50 3.23 -1.19
CA PHE A 66 6.40 2.41 -0.41
C PHE A 66 7.76 3.09 -0.29
N CYS A 67 8.34 3.00 0.89
CA CYS A 67 9.61 3.60 1.22
C CYS A 67 10.52 2.57 1.87
N SER A 68 11.81 2.68 1.63
CA SER A 68 12.84 1.99 2.40
C SER A 68 14.05 2.91 2.44
N LYS A 69 14.83 2.85 3.52
CA LYS A 69 16.14 3.51 3.55
C LYS A 69 17.08 2.92 2.50
N ASP A 70 16.84 1.69 2.09
CA ASP A 70 17.67 0.98 1.12
C ASP A 70 17.33 1.33 -0.34
N PHE A 71 16.29 2.15 -0.60
CA PHE A 71 15.95 2.54 -1.97
C PHE A 71 16.82 3.70 -2.43
N SER A 72 17.82 3.38 -3.25
CA SER A 72 18.72 4.36 -3.88
C SER A 72 18.00 5.42 -4.72
N ARG A 73 16.78 5.13 -5.20
CA ARG A 73 15.96 6.04 -6.02
C ARG A 73 14.84 6.76 -5.24
N GLY A 74 14.80 6.62 -3.91
CA GLY A 74 13.76 7.24 -3.07
C GLY A 74 12.47 6.43 -2.95
N GLN A 75 11.38 7.07 -2.50
CA GLN A 75 10.07 6.43 -2.34
C GLN A 75 9.52 6.00 -3.71
N GLY A 76 8.99 4.77 -3.78
CA GLY A 76 8.26 4.30 -4.94
C GLY A 76 6.76 4.47 -4.75
N TRP A 77 6.01 4.53 -5.85
CA TRP A 77 4.57 4.64 -5.80
C TRP A 77 3.89 3.87 -6.93
N VAL A 78 2.70 3.37 -6.64
CA VAL A 78 1.75 2.86 -7.62
C VAL A 78 0.67 3.93 -7.77
N ARG A 79 0.45 4.37 -9.01
CA ARG A 79 -0.61 5.33 -9.34
C ARG A 79 -1.97 4.78 -8.90
N PHE A 80 -2.87 5.70 -8.54
CA PHE A 80 -4.26 5.36 -8.26
C PHE A 80 -4.90 4.58 -9.41
N ARG A 81 -5.56 3.48 -9.07
CA ARG A 81 -6.39 2.65 -9.94
C ARG A 81 -7.64 2.20 -9.19
N PRO A 82 -8.71 1.78 -9.90
CA PRO A 82 -9.85 1.12 -9.27
C PRO A 82 -9.42 -0.08 -8.43
N VAL A 83 -10.06 -0.30 -7.28
CA VAL A 83 -9.79 -1.48 -6.43
C VAL A 83 -9.97 -2.79 -7.22
N SER A 84 -10.90 -2.85 -8.18
CA SER A 84 -11.08 -4.01 -9.06
C SER A 84 -9.89 -4.33 -9.95
N GLU A 85 -9.00 -3.36 -10.19
CA GLU A 85 -7.82 -3.51 -11.04
C GLU A 85 -6.54 -3.75 -10.24
N VAL A 86 -6.63 -3.80 -8.92
CA VAL A 86 -5.45 -3.96 -8.06
C VAL A 86 -5.38 -5.39 -7.56
N THR A 87 -4.35 -6.11 -7.97
CA THR A 87 -4.05 -7.44 -7.43
C THR A 87 -2.87 -7.41 -6.48
N VAL A 88 -2.89 -8.33 -5.50
CA VAL A 88 -1.75 -8.55 -4.60
C VAL A 88 -0.47 -8.89 -5.38
N ASN A 89 -0.60 -9.59 -6.51
CA ASN A 89 0.53 -9.96 -7.35
C ASN A 89 1.17 -8.73 -8.00
N ASP A 90 0.39 -7.77 -8.51
CA ASP A 90 0.93 -6.54 -9.10
C ASP A 90 1.75 -5.74 -8.08
N ILE A 91 1.24 -5.64 -6.85
CA ILE A 91 1.93 -4.95 -5.76
C ILE A 91 3.20 -5.71 -5.35
N TRP A 92 3.12 -7.04 -5.29
CA TRP A 92 4.27 -7.88 -4.99
C TRP A 92 5.35 -7.83 -6.07
N GLU A 93 5.01 -7.92 -7.36
CA GLU A 93 5.97 -7.82 -8.47
C GLU A 93 6.74 -6.51 -8.42
N LEU A 94 6.04 -5.42 -8.13
CA LEU A 94 6.64 -4.10 -8.02
C LEU A 94 7.57 -3.97 -6.81
N ILE A 95 7.17 -4.48 -5.64
CA ILE A 95 8.02 -4.47 -4.43
C ILE A 95 9.19 -5.46 -4.57
N SER A 96 8.96 -6.63 -5.16
CA SER A 96 9.97 -7.68 -5.34
C SER A 96 11.04 -7.30 -6.37
N SER A 97 10.69 -6.55 -7.41
CA SER A 97 11.68 -5.95 -8.33
C SER A 97 12.67 -5.07 -7.56
N VAL A 98 12.19 -4.30 -6.58
CA VAL A 98 13.03 -3.47 -5.73
C VAL A 98 13.81 -4.30 -4.71
N TYR A 99 13.17 -5.35 -4.14
CA TYR A 99 13.82 -6.33 -3.26
C TYR A 99 15.03 -6.99 -3.96
N GLN A 100 14.87 -7.44 -5.20
CA GLN A 100 15.89 -8.15 -5.98
C GLN A 100 17.00 -7.23 -6.49
N SER A 101 16.68 -5.96 -6.74
CA SER A 101 17.66 -4.95 -7.15
C SER A 101 18.61 -4.54 -6.02
N ASN A 102 18.34 -4.95 -4.78
CA ASN A 102 19.16 -4.66 -3.62
C ASN A 102 20.00 -5.87 -3.22
N SER A 103 21.32 -5.73 -3.23
CA SER A 103 22.25 -6.84 -2.95
C SER A 103 22.12 -7.41 -1.53
N THR A 104 21.53 -6.66 -0.60
CA THR A 104 21.32 -7.04 0.80
C THR A 104 19.88 -7.46 1.12
N GLY A 105 18.97 -7.53 0.14
CA GLY A 105 17.55 -7.78 0.35
C GLY A 105 16.79 -6.57 0.91
N LEU A 106 15.57 -6.79 1.42
CA LEU A 106 14.72 -5.73 1.98
C LEU A 106 14.86 -5.65 3.51
N ASN A 107 15.31 -4.51 4.03
CA ASN A 107 15.26 -4.27 5.46
C ASN A 107 13.83 -3.95 5.91
N THR A 108 13.15 -4.95 6.48
CA THR A 108 11.78 -4.83 7.01
C THR A 108 11.63 -3.75 8.09
N GLU A 109 12.69 -3.38 8.81
CA GLU A 109 12.64 -2.32 9.84
C GLU A 109 12.50 -0.93 9.23
N SER A 110 13.07 -0.74 8.04
CA SER A 110 13.07 0.53 7.32
C SER A 110 12.00 0.62 6.24
N PHE A 111 11.41 -0.52 5.86
CA PHE A 111 10.34 -0.60 4.88
C PHE A 111 9.02 -0.07 5.44
N CYS A 112 8.37 0.80 4.68
CA CYS A 112 7.01 1.27 4.91
C CYS A 112 6.14 1.02 3.68
N LEU A 113 4.88 0.63 3.90
CA LEU A 113 3.86 0.52 2.87
C LEU A 113 2.67 1.40 3.25
N GLY A 114 2.41 2.42 2.43
CA GLY A 114 1.27 3.29 2.52
C GLY A 114 0.21 2.91 1.49
N ILE A 115 -1.04 2.86 1.91
CA ILE A 115 -2.21 2.68 1.05
C ILE A 115 -3.07 3.92 1.18
N THR A 116 -3.26 4.64 0.08
CA THR A 116 -4.18 5.77 0.01
C THR A 116 -5.42 5.37 -0.75
N SER A 117 -6.57 5.37 -0.09
CA SER A 117 -7.87 5.11 -0.71
C SER A 117 -8.68 6.39 -0.84
N VAL A 118 -9.46 6.47 -1.90
CA VAL A 118 -10.36 7.57 -2.22
C VAL A 118 -11.71 6.97 -2.59
N SER A 119 -12.73 7.30 -1.80
CA SER A 119 -14.10 6.90 -2.13
C SER A 119 -14.67 7.86 -3.16
N LEU A 120 -15.16 7.32 -4.27
CA LEU A 120 -15.80 8.13 -5.32
C LEU A 120 -17.28 8.42 -5.03
N GLN A 121 -17.89 7.76 -4.03
CA GLN A 121 -19.29 7.99 -3.63
C GLN A 121 -19.49 9.47 -3.27
N TRP A 122 -18.51 10.05 -2.56
CA TRP A 122 -18.53 11.46 -2.14
C TRP A 122 -18.46 12.46 -3.31
N ALA A 123 -17.94 12.04 -4.47
CA ALA A 123 -17.88 12.88 -5.66
C ALA A 123 -19.21 12.86 -6.44
N GLU A 124 -19.93 11.74 -6.44
CA GLU A 124 -21.22 11.58 -7.13
C GLU A 124 -22.32 12.36 -6.40
N ASP A 125 -22.38 12.30 -5.06
CA ASP A 125 -23.39 13.00 -4.26
C ASP A 125 -23.29 14.54 -4.35
N HIS A 126 -22.14 15.09 -4.77
CA HIS A 126 -21.91 16.54 -4.90
C HIS A 126 -21.92 17.05 -6.36
N LEU A 127 -22.16 16.17 -7.33
CA LEU A 127 -22.33 16.55 -8.74
C LEU A 127 -23.81 16.78 -9.11
N GLU A 128 -24.77 16.40 -8.26
CA GLU A 128 -26.20 16.66 -8.47
C GLU A 128 -26.68 18.01 -7.88
N GLU A 129 -25.80 18.81 -7.28
CA GLU A 129 -26.13 20.15 -6.73
C GLU A 129 -25.71 21.33 -7.64
N LEU A 130 -25.38 21.09 -8.92
CA LEU A 130 -25.08 22.12 -9.93
C LEU A 130 -26.02 22.03 -11.14
#